data_AF-A0A7G7SWJ4-F1
#
_entry.id   AF-A0A7G7SWJ4-F1
#
_cell.length_a   1.000
_cell.length_b   1.000
_cell.length_c   1.000
_cell.angle_alpha   90.00
_cell.angle_beta   90.00
_cell.angle_gamma   90.00
#
_symmetry.space_group_name_H-M   'P 1'
#
loop_
_entity.id
_entity.type
_entity.pdbx_description
1 polymer ?
#
loop_
_entity_poly.entity_id
_entity_poly.type
_entity_poly.pdbx_seq_one_letter_code
_entity_poly.pdbx_strand_id
1 'polypeptide(L)'
;MPKAAHALRPAIVLLAALCLGACSQSQVESTSQSAGDAGHASGEHGSGSSAGLPSGRAAAGEKLAHAKGKATGQSCIDCHGADGNAPIDPSYPKLGGQYGDYVAHALQAYRAGDRQHPLMTPQAAPLSDQDIADLAAYFGSRATQLHDLHNPN
;
A
#
# COMPACT_ATOMS: atom_id res chain seq x y z
N MET A 1 25.06 -34.74 -40.60
CA MET A 1 26.00 -35.54 -39.79
C MET A 1 25.49 -35.54 -38.35
N PRO A 2 25.12 -36.70 -37.78
CA PRO A 2 24.60 -36.81 -36.42
C PRO A 2 25.74 -36.93 -35.42
N LYS A 3 25.55 -36.42 -34.20
CA LYS A 3 26.13 -37.01 -32.99
C LYS A 3 25.37 -36.51 -31.76
N ALA A 4 24.59 -37.42 -31.20
CA ALA A 4 24.01 -37.32 -29.87
C ALA A 4 25.08 -37.57 -28.80
N ALA A 5 24.86 -37.11 -27.58
CA ALA A 5 25.18 -37.87 -26.37
C ALA A 5 24.42 -37.32 -25.16
N HIS A 6 23.57 -38.17 -24.58
CA HIS A 6 23.07 -38.08 -23.22
C HIS A 6 24.21 -38.25 -22.20
N ALA A 7 24.06 -37.68 -21.00
CA ALA A 7 24.50 -38.36 -19.78
C ALA A 7 23.70 -37.90 -18.57
N LEU A 8 23.50 -38.86 -17.66
CA LEU A 8 22.40 -39.05 -16.74
C LEU A 8 23.02 -39.30 -15.36
N ARG A 9 22.74 -38.41 -14.38
CA ARG A 9 22.64 -38.64 -12.90
C ARG A 9 23.86 -39.37 -12.24
N PRO A 10 23.86 -39.75 -10.94
CA PRO A 10 23.16 -39.29 -9.73
C PRO A 10 24.16 -39.03 -8.55
N ALA A 11 23.60 -38.79 -7.35
CA ALA A 11 23.84 -39.61 -6.15
C ALA A 11 24.76 -39.14 -4.99
N ILE A 12 24.08 -38.77 -3.89
CA ILE A 12 24.20 -39.23 -2.48
C ILE A 12 25.35 -38.74 -1.56
N VAL A 13 24.91 -38.44 -0.32
CA VAL A 13 25.48 -38.77 1.02
C VAL A 13 26.01 -37.55 1.77
N LEU A 14 25.72 -37.26 3.06
CA LEU A 14 24.81 -37.75 4.10
C LEU A 14 25.16 -36.97 5.40
N LEU A 15 24.33 -37.12 6.41
CA LEU A 15 24.45 -36.75 7.83
C LEU A 15 24.17 -35.29 8.24
N ALA A 16 23.51 -35.02 9.36
CA ALA A 16 22.58 -35.76 10.22
C ALA A 16 22.24 -34.81 11.38
N ALA A 17 20.95 -34.75 11.75
CA ALA A 17 20.43 -34.70 13.13
C ALA A 17 20.83 -33.48 14.03
N LEU A 18 20.10 -33.03 15.04
CA LEU A 18 18.87 -33.41 15.73
C LEU A 18 18.52 -32.16 16.56
N CYS A 19 17.24 -31.90 16.84
CA CYS A 19 16.74 -31.65 18.21
C CYS A 19 15.24 -31.29 18.15
N LEU A 20 14.46 -32.14 18.81
CA LEU A 20 13.03 -32.01 19.04
C LEU A 20 12.75 -30.89 20.05
N GLY A 21 11.66 -30.15 19.82
CA GLY A 21 11.04 -29.27 20.80
C GLY A 21 9.54 -29.20 20.55
N ALA A 22 8.80 -30.20 21.02
CA ALA A 22 7.34 -30.21 21.05
C ALA A 22 6.88 -29.69 22.41
N CYS A 23 6.03 -28.66 22.42
CA CYS A 23 5.03 -28.42 23.45
C CYS A 23 3.76 -27.95 22.75
N SER A 24 2.68 -28.69 23.01
CA SER A 24 1.35 -28.56 22.45
C SER A 24 0.44 -27.86 23.46
N GLN A 25 -0.71 -27.36 22.98
CA GLN A 25 -1.88 -26.85 23.71
C GLN A 25 -1.77 -25.38 24.16
N SER A 26 -2.78 -24.53 24.06
CA SER A 26 -4.22 -24.76 23.98
C SER A 26 -4.93 -23.53 23.40
N GLN A 27 -6.03 -23.77 22.68
CA GLN A 27 -7.10 -22.78 22.52
C GLN A 27 -7.74 -22.56 23.88
N VAL A 28 -7.91 -21.30 24.28
CA VAL A 28 -8.89 -20.93 25.32
C VAL A 28 -9.61 -19.68 24.84
N GLU A 29 -10.87 -19.90 24.52
CA GLU A 29 -11.92 -18.91 24.38
C GLU A 29 -11.96 -18.02 25.64
N SER A 30 -12.08 -16.72 25.48
CA SER A 30 -12.39 -15.82 26.60
C SER A 30 -13.42 -14.82 26.14
N THR A 31 -14.67 -15.28 26.11
CA THR A 31 -15.78 -14.41 26.43
C THR A 31 -15.82 -14.26 27.95
N SER A 32 -15.52 -13.06 28.43
CA SER A 32 -15.99 -12.61 29.75
C SER A 32 -16.02 -11.08 29.78
N GLN A 33 -17.23 -10.55 29.70
CA GLN A 33 -17.57 -9.26 30.29
C GLN A 33 -17.25 -9.29 31.79
N SER A 34 -16.73 -8.18 32.32
CA SER A 34 -17.23 -7.63 33.58
C SER A 34 -16.80 -6.19 33.79
N ALA A 35 -17.82 -5.34 33.86
CA ALA A 35 -18.03 -4.16 34.70
C ALA A 35 -16.83 -3.39 35.30
N GLY A 36 -16.82 -2.09 35.00
CA GLY A 36 -16.75 -1.04 36.02
C GLY A 36 -15.45 -0.27 36.14
N ASP A 37 -15.26 0.76 35.31
CA ASP A 37 -14.66 2.02 35.78
C ASP A 37 -15.29 3.20 35.04
N ALA A 38 -15.62 4.24 35.80
CA ALA A 38 -16.28 5.44 35.33
C ALA A 38 -15.24 6.46 34.89
N GLY A 39 -15.33 6.83 33.61
CA GLY A 39 -14.82 8.12 33.14
C GLY A 39 -13.40 8.11 32.62
N HIS A 40 -13.24 7.70 31.37
CA HIS A 40 -12.46 8.43 30.37
C HIS A 40 -13.16 8.21 29.02
N ALA A 41 -13.50 9.31 28.34
CA ALA A 41 -14.08 9.26 27.00
C ALA A 41 -13.07 8.59 26.05
N SER A 42 -13.19 7.27 25.94
CA SER A 42 -12.47 6.47 24.98
C SER A 42 -13.18 6.69 23.67
N GLY A 43 -12.84 7.77 22.97
CA GLY A 43 -12.99 7.77 21.53
C GLY A 43 -12.17 6.57 21.06
N GLU A 44 -12.84 5.56 20.52
CA GLU A 44 -12.18 4.50 19.78
C GLU A 44 -11.42 5.20 18.64
N HIS A 45 -10.15 5.53 18.89
CA HIS A 45 -9.21 5.86 17.84
C HIS A 45 -8.93 4.54 17.12
N GLY A 46 -9.93 4.06 16.37
CA GLY A 46 -9.71 3.11 15.31
C GLY A 46 -8.55 3.65 14.48
N SER A 47 -7.64 2.78 14.07
CA SER A 47 -6.37 3.11 13.41
C SER A 47 -6.51 3.74 12.01
N GLY A 48 -7.59 4.51 11.79
CA GLY A 48 -7.84 5.26 10.58
C GLY A 48 -6.98 6.52 10.49
N SER A 49 -6.70 6.91 9.25
CA SER A 49 -6.04 8.18 8.93
C SER A 49 -6.90 9.36 9.41
N SER A 50 -6.29 10.54 9.57
CA SER A 50 -7.03 11.79 9.85
C SER A 50 -8.07 12.12 8.77
N ALA A 51 -7.99 11.47 7.60
CA ALA A 51 -8.96 11.53 6.52
C ALA A 51 -10.21 10.65 6.73
N GLY A 52 -10.35 9.97 7.87
CA GLY A 52 -11.46 9.06 8.17
C GLY A 52 -11.43 7.75 7.36
N LEU A 53 -10.28 7.44 6.76
CA LEU A 53 -10.06 6.21 5.97
C LEU A 53 -9.53 5.08 6.85
N PRO A 54 -9.73 3.79 6.46
CA PRO A 54 -9.08 2.66 7.14
C PRO A 54 -7.55 2.75 7.05
N SER A 55 -6.85 1.89 7.80
CA SER A 55 -5.38 1.81 7.72
C SER A 55 -4.94 1.38 6.31
N GLY A 56 -4.02 2.14 5.72
CA GLY A 56 -3.48 1.85 4.40
C GLY A 56 -2.41 0.74 4.41
N ARG A 57 -2.40 -0.08 3.37
CA ARG A 57 -1.46 -1.18 3.15
C ARG A 57 -0.57 -0.88 1.96
N ALA A 58 0.64 -0.40 2.22
CA ALA A 58 1.56 0.07 1.17
C ALA A 58 1.81 -0.96 0.05
N ALA A 59 1.94 -2.26 0.36
CA ALA A 59 2.14 -3.29 -0.66
C ALA A 59 0.91 -3.52 -1.57
N ALA A 60 -0.31 -3.30 -1.05
CA ALA A 60 -1.52 -3.33 -1.88
C ALA A 60 -1.62 -2.04 -2.71
N GLY A 61 -1.26 -0.90 -2.12
CA GLY A 61 -1.19 0.39 -2.81
C GLY A 61 -0.20 0.39 -3.96
N GLU A 62 0.97 -0.24 -3.79
CA GLU A 62 1.94 -0.44 -4.87
C GLU A 62 1.30 -1.19 -6.04
N LYS A 63 0.73 -2.38 -5.77
CA LYS A 63 0.04 -3.17 -6.82
C LYS A 63 -1.03 -2.36 -7.53
N LEU A 64 -1.80 -1.57 -6.78
CA LEU A 64 -2.86 -0.74 -7.34
C LEU A 64 -2.29 0.44 -8.16
N ALA A 65 -1.20 1.07 -7.71
CA ALA A 65 -0.55 2.17 -8.42
C ALA A 65 -0.02 1.76 -9.81
N HIS A 66 0.35 0.48 -9.97
CA HIS A 66 0.77 -0.13 -11.23
C HIS A 66 -0.38 -0.74 -12.05
N ALA A 67 -1.56 -0.92 -11.46
CA ALA A 67 -2.70 -1.49 -12.14
C ALA A 67 -3.41 -0.45 -13.02
N LYS A 68 -3.79 -0.85 -14.24
CA LYS A 68 -4.56 0.01 -15.13
C LYS A 68 -6.02 0.04 -14.71
N GLY A 69 -6.55 1.24 -14.49
CA GLY A 69 -7.96 1.45 -14.17
C GLY A 69 -8.85 1.07 -15.35
N LYS A 70 -9.98 0.41 -15.09
CA LYS A 70 -10.91 -0.02 -16.15
C LYS A 70 -11.53 1.16 -16.91
N ALA A 71 -11.75 2.29 -16.24
CA ALA A 71 -12.39 3.46 -16.81
C ALA A 71 -11.47 4.23 -17.79
N THR A 72 -10.16 4.25 -17.51
CA THR A 72 -9.20 5.12 -18.19
C THR A 72 -8.15 4.36 -18.99
N GLY A 73 -7.94 3.07 -18.69
CA GLY A 73 -6.86 2.26 -19.25
C GLY A 73 -5.46 2.68 -18.82
N GLN A 74 -5.35 3.57 -17.82
CA GLN A 74 -4.07 4.07 -17.29
C GLN A 74 -3.90 3.67 -15.82
N SER A 75 -2.66 3.50 -15.41
CA SER A 75 -2.24 3.34 -14.02
C SER A 75 -1.77 4.68 -13.44
N CYS A 76 -1.55 4.74 -12.13
CA CYS A 76 -1.09 5.96 -11.47
C CYS A 76 0.31 6.34 -11.95
N ILE A 77 1.18 5.34 -12.08
CA ILE A 77 2.58 5.52 -12.47
C ILE A 77 2.75 5.81 -13.97
N ASP A 78 1.74 5.56 -14.81
CA ASP A 78 1.78 5.94 -16.23
C ASP A 78 1.90 7.47 -16.41
N CYS A 79 1.40 8.27 -15.46
CA CYS A 79 1.51 9.74 -15.51
C CYS A 79 2.44 10.31 -14.42
N HIS A 80 2.37 9.77 -13.20
CA HIS A 80 3.17 10.28 -12.07
C HIS A 80 4.58 9.65 -12.00
N GLY A 81 4.86 8.65 -12.83
CA GLY A 81 6.16 8.02 -12.95
C GLY A 81 6.45 6.95 -11.92
N ALA A 82 7.64 6.33 -12.06
CA ALA A 82 8.16 5.37 -11.10
C ALA A 82 8.21 5.98 -9.69
N ASP A 83 7.72 5.23 -8.70
CA ASP A 83 7.53 5.67 -7.31
C ASP A 83 6.75 6.99 -7.14
N GLY A 84 6.05 7.47 -8.18
CA GLY A 84 5.40 8.78 -8.18
C GLY A 84 6.38 9.97 -8.20
N ASN A 85 7.64 9.76 -8.61
CA ASN A 85 8.71 10.77 -8.55
C ASN A 85 9.28 11.18 -9.91
N ALA A 86 8.92 10.48 -10.99
CA ALA A 86 9.43 10.72 -12.34
C ALA A 86 8.29 10.98 -13.34
N PRO A 87 7.49 12.04 -13.14
CA PRO A 87 6.31 12.29 -13.97
C PRO A 87 6.67 12.45 -15.45
N ILE A 88 5.74 12.07 -16.32
CA ILE A 88 5.96 12.07 -17.78
C ILE A 88 6.08 13.48 -18.37
N ASP A 89 5.58 14.48 -17.65
CA ASP A 89 5.69 15.90 -17.97
C ASP A 89 5.73 16.71 -16.66
N PRO A 90 6.47 17.83 -16.60
CA PRO A 90 6.60 18.63 -15.37
C PRO A 90 5.29 19.19 -14.79
N SER A 91 4.20 19.24 -15.56
CA SER A 91 2.89 19.66 -15.07
C SER A 91 2.19 18.62 -14.19
N TYR A 92 2.61 17.35 -14.26
CA TYR A 92 2.06 16.30 -13.39
C TYR A 92 2.76 16.35 -12.02
N PRO A 93 2.00 16.39 -10.91
CA PRO A 93 2.58 16.50 -9.59
C PRO A 93 3.32 15.22 -9.20
N LYS A 94 4.42 15.37 -8.46
CA LYS A 94 5.06 14.24 -7.76
C LYS A 94 4.18 13.80 -6.59
N LEU A 95 4.02 12.49 -6.45
CA LEU A 95 3.30 11.84 -5.36
C LEU A 95 4.25 11.16 -4.37
N GLY A 96 5.44 10.77 -4.82
CA GLY A 96 6.40 10.06 -4.00
C GLY A 96 6.87 10.87 -2.79
N GLY A 97 6.70 10.31 -1.59
CA GLY A 97 7.03 10.93 -0.31
C GLY A 97 6.17 12.14 0.05
N GLN A 98 5.03 12.31 -0.62
CA GLN A 98 3.99 13.25 -0.20
C GLN A 98 3.31 12.77 1.08
N TYR A 99 2.83 13.70 1.90
CA TYR A 99 2.08 13.36 3.10
C TYR A 99 0.88 12.47 2.73
N GLY A 100 0.81 11.28 3.33
CA GLY A 100 -0.23 10.29 3.02
C GLY A 100 -1.64 10.86 3.18
N ASP A 101 -1.88 11.62 4.25
CA ASP A 101 -3.18 12.25 4.50
C ASP A 101 -3.56 13.26 3.41
N TYR A 102 -2.58 13.98 2.82
CA TYR A 102 -2.83 14.88 1.71
C TYR A 102 -3.21 14.10 0.43
N VAL A 103 -2.51 13.00 0.14
CA VAL A 103 -2.84 12.13 -1.01
C VAL A 103 -4.24 11.55 -0.85
N ALA A 104 -4.56 11.04 0.33
CA ALA A 104 -5.88 10.52 0.68
C ALA A 104 -6.97 11.58 0.47
N HIS A 105 -6.78 12.77 1.06
CA HIS A 105 -7.73 13.86 0.96
C HIS A 105 -7.96 14.30 -0.50
N ALA A 106 -6.88 14.44 -1.29
CA ALA A 106 -6.99 14.81 -2.69
C ALA A 106 -7.78 13.78 -3.51
N LEU A 107 -7.52 12.49 -3.32
CA LEU A 107 -8.24 11.40 -4.00
C LEU A 107 -9.72 11.35 -3.58
N GLN A 108 -10.02 11.51 -2.29
CA GLN A 108 -11.40 11.63 -1.81
C GLN A 108 -12.12 12.82 -2.45
N ALA A 109 -11.47 13.98 -2.50
CA ALA A 109 -12.05 15.19 -3.10
C ALA A 109 -12.29 15.03 -4.61
N TYR A 110 -11.38 14.37 -5.33
CA TYR A 110 -11.59 14.04 -6.75
C TYR A 110 -12.74 13.07 -6.97
N ARG A 111 -12.86 12.06 -6.11
CA ARG A 111 -13.96 11.07 -6.16
C ARG A 111 -15.31 11.70 -5.81
N ALA A 112 -15.35 12.60 -4.83
CA ALA A 112 -16.57 13.30 -4.40
C ALA A 112 -16.99 14.42 -5.36
N GLY A 113 -16.06 14.93 -6.18
CA GLY A 113 -16.30 16.04 -7.10
C GLY A 113 -16.00 17.42 -6.50
N ASP A 114 -15.60 17.50 -5.22
CA ASP A 114 -15.17 18.74 -4.55
C ASP A 114 -13.90 19.32 -5.15
N ARG A 115 -13.05 18.45 -5.72
CA ARG A 115 -11.91 18.82 -6.55
C ARG A 115 -12.13 18.27 -7.95
N GLN A 116 -12.10 19.11 -8.97
CA GLN A 116 -12.35 18.68 -10.34
C GLN A 116 -11.09 18.81 -11.21
N HIS A 117 -10.79 17.76 -11.96
CA HIS A 117 -9.75 17.80 -12.99
C HIS A 117 -10.05 16.74 -14.06
N PRO A 118 -10.02 17.09 -15.37
CA PRO A 118 -10.43 16.18 -16.45
C PRO A 118 -9.72 14.83 -16.45
N LEU A 119 -8.46 14.79 -16.01
CA LEU A 119 -7.68 13.56 -15.95
C LEU A 119 -7.84 12.81 -14.62
N MET A 120 -7.96 13.50 -13.48
CA MET A 120 -7.91 12.84 -12.16
C MET A 120 -9.27 12.44 -11.63
N THR A 121 -10.33 13.18 -11.95
CA THR A 121 -11.70 12.81 -11.57
C THR A 121 -12.07 11.39 -12.04
N PRO A 122 -11.86 10.99 -13.32
CA PRO A 122 -12.18 9.62 -13.75
C PRO A 122 -11.22 8.56 -13.16
N GLN A 123 -10.02 8.92 -12.71
CA GLN A 123 -9.11 8.00 -12.03
C GLN A 123 -9.55 7.71 -10.59
N ALA A 124 -10.02 8.75 -9.88
CA ALA A 124 -10.41 8.64 -8.48
C ALA A 124 -11.84 8.10 -8.30
N ALA A 125 -12.74 8.35 -9.26
CA ALA A 125 -14.15 7.95 -9.20
C ALA A 125 -14.39 6.48 -8.80
N PRO A 126 -13.67 5.47 -9.33
CA PRO A 126 -13.90 4.07 -8.97
C PRO A 126 -13.21 3.61 -7.69
N LEU A 127 -12.40 4.44 -7.02
CA LEU A 127 -11.61 4.01 -5.87
C LEU A 127 -12.47 3.86 -4.62
N SER A 128 -12.33 2.73 -3.93
CA SER A 128 -12.90 2.54 -2.58
C SER A 128 -12.09 3.30 -1.53
N ASP A 129 -12.62 3.41 -0.31
CA ASP A 129 -11.88 4.01 0.81
C ASP A 129 -10.60 3.25 1.14
N GLN A 130 -10.63 1.91 1.05
CA GLN A 130 -9.43 1.10 1.25
C GLN A 130 -8.42 1.31 0.12
N ASP A 131 -8.86 1.46 -1.13
CA ASP A 131 -7.96 1.74 -2.25
C ASP A 131 -7.24 3.09 -2.08
N ILE A 132 -7.98 4.11 -1.66
CA ILE A 132 -7.41 5.44 -1.38
C ILE A 132 -6.40 5.36 -0.22
N ALA A 133 -6.75 4.65 0.87
CA ALA A 133 -5.84 4.46 1.99
C ALA A 133 -4.56 3.71 1.57
N ASP A 134 -4.70 2.65 0.78
CA ASP A 134 -3.59 1.84 0.28
C ASP A 134 -2.67 2.66 -0.62
N LEU A 135 -3.22 3.44 -1.58
CA LEU A 135 -2.46 4.33 -2.46
C LEU A 135 -1.75 5.44 -1.67
N ALA A 136 -2.43 6.06 -0.71
CA ALA A 136 -1.86 7.08 0.15
C ALA A 136 -0.68 6.54 0.97
N ALA A 137 -0.83 5.35 1.56
CA ALA A 137 0.24 4.68 2.29
C ALA A 137 1.42 4.32 1.37
N TYR A 138 1.15 3.85 0.15
CA TYR A 138 2.19 3.55 -0.82
C TYR A 138 2.99 4.79 -1.21
N PHE A 139 2.33 5.80 -1.79
CA PHE A 139 3.02 7.00 -2.27
C PHE A 139 3.69 7.78 -1.14
N GLY A 140 3.05 7.89 0.02
CA GLY A 140 3.66 8.57 1.17
C GLY A 140 4.84 7.84 1.80
N SER A 141 4.98 6.53 1.54
CA SER A 141 6.17 5.76 1.98
C SER A 141 7.35 5.86 1.01
N ARG A 142 7.19 6.48 -0.16
CA ARG A 142 8.29 6.63 -1.13
C ARG A 142 9.26 7.71 -0.67
N ALA A 143 10.48 7.69 -1.22
CA ALA A 143 11.46 8.74 -0.95
C ALA A 143 10.89 10.11 -1.34
N THR A 144 10.93 11.06 -0.42
CA THR A 144 10.47 12.42 -0.69
C THR A 144 11.43 13.15 -1.63
N GLN A 145 10.85 13.84 -2.61
CA GLN A 145 11.51 14.86 -3.42
C GLN A 145 10.76 16.19 -3.33
N LEU A 146 9.98 16.36 -2.25
CA LEU A 146 9.33 17.63 -1.97
C LEU A 146 10.37 18.59 -1.42
N HIS A 147 10.34 19.81 -1.94
CA HIS A 147 11.15 20.90 -1.43
C HIS A 147 10.30 21.61 -0.38
N ASP A 148 10.80 21.65 0.85
CA ASP A 148 10.17 22.35 1.94
C ASP A 148 11.21 23.20 2.69
N LEU A 149 10.76 23.88 3.75
CA LEU A 149 11.65 24.76 4.52
C LEU A 149 12.76 24.00 5.26
N HIS A 150 12.64 22.67 5.41
CA HIS A 150 13.59 21.82 6.09
C HIS A 150 14.49 21.04 5.11
N ASN A 151 14.11 20.96 3.83
CA ASN A 151 14.90 20.37 2.76
C ASN A 151 15.00 21.34 1.55
N PRO A 152 15.98 22.28 1.58
CA PRO A 152 16.05 23.36 0.60
C PRO A 152 16.65 23.00 -0.77
N ASN A 153 17.01 21.74 -1.08
CA ASN A 153 17.68 21.40 -2.35
C ASN A 153 17.23 20.07 -2.98
#